data_AF-A0A366HMS3-F1
#
_entry.id   AF-A0A366HMS3-F1
#
_cell.length_a   1.000
_cell.length_b   1.000
_cell.length_c   1.000
_cell.angle_alpha   90.00
_cell.angle_beta   90.00
_cell.angle_gamma   90.00
#
_symmetry.space_group_name_H-M   'P 1'
#
loop_
_entity.id
_entity.type
_entity.pdbx_description
1 polymer ?
#
loop_
_entity_poly.entity_id
_entity_poly.type
_entity_poly.pdbx_seq_one_letter_code
_entity_poly.pdbx_strand_id
1 'polypeptide(L)'
;MSRFRYLLDPLCLTGCALYALNRWAVKPHTTVEFFHYYFNDLWLIPCALPPLLWLHRKLSLRAHDRFPSSAEVLLHLGIWCVICEGIGPRWVPGTSGDYRDVLAYASGAILALCWWRWQEKRSPVSGREPLNA
;
A
#
# COMPACT_ATOMS: atom_id res chain seq x y z
N MET A 1 -18.20 3.21 13.92
CA MET A 1 -17.17 2.37 13.26
C MET A 1 -16.24 3.29 12.50
N SER A 2 -14.94 3.22 12.75
CA SER A 2 -13.95 3.89 11.90
C SER A 2 -14.06 3.40 10.47
N ARG A 3 -14.21 4.31 9.53
CA ARG A 3 -14.22 3.99 8.11
C ARG A 3 -12.82 4.17 7.54
N PHE A 4 -12.40 3.21 6.72
CA PHE A 4 -11.18 3.37 5.94
C PHE A 4 -11.35 4.55 4.99
N ARG A 5 -10.39 5.47 5.00
CA ARG A 5 -10.48 6.75 4.28
C ARG A 5 -9.95 6.67 2.85
N TYR A 6 -9.53 5.49 2.40
CA TYR A 6 -9.04 5.22 1.04
C TYR A 6 -7.94 6.21 0.61
N LEU A 7 -8.22 7.08 -0.36
CA LEU A 7 -7.31 8.12 -0.86
C LEU A 7 -6.86 9.12 0.23
N LEU A 8 -7.68 9.29 1.29
CA LEU A 8 -7.36 10.14 2.43
C LEU A 8 -6.77 9.34 3.61
N ASP A 9 -6.34 8.10 3.37
CA ASP A 9 -5.59 7.33 4.38
C ASP A 9 -4.24 8.01 4.62
N PRO A 10 -3.85 8.27 5.89
CA PRO A 10 -2.60 8.96 6.20
C PRO A 10 -1.36 8.26 5.61
N LEU A 11 -1.38 6.93 5.51
CA LEU A 11 -0.25 6.18 4.96
C LEU A 11 -0.12 6.39 3.45
N CYS A 12 -1.26 6.41 2.74
CA CYS A 12 -1.31 6.73 1.32
C CYS A 12 -0.77 8.14 1.04
N LEU A 13 -1.25 9.14 1.78
CA LEU A 13 -0.83 10.53 1.60
C LEU A 13 0.66 10.71 1.92
N THR A 14 1.13 10.08 3.00
CA THR A 14 2.55 10.10 3.39
C THR A 14 3.41 9.47 2.31
N GLY A 15 3.02 8.31 1.77
CA GLY A 15 3.76 7.66 0.70
C GLY A 15 3.75 8.44 -0.61
N CYS A 16 2.62 9.07 -0.98
CA CYS A 16 2.57 9.99 -2.12
C CYS A 16 3.51 11.20 -1.93
N ALA A 17 3.52 11.79 -0.74
CA ALA A 17 4.41 12.90 -0.41
C ALA A 17 5.89 12.47 -0.44
N LEU A 18 6.22 11.31 0.10
CA LEU A 18 7.57 10.76 0.08
C LEU A 18 8.03 10.38 -1.31
N TYR A 19 7.13 9.85 -2.15
CA TYR A 19 7.42 9.63 -3.58
C TYR A 19 7.75 10.95 -4.28
N ALA A 20 6.93 11.98 -4.09
CA ALA A 20 7.17 13.30 -4.68
C ALA A 20 8.50 13.91 -4.19
N LEU A 21 8.78 13.83 -2.89
CA LEU A 21 10.04 14.26 -2.30
C LEU A 21 11.23 13.48 -2.87
N ASN A 22 11.11 12.16 -2.97
CA ASN A 22 12.17 11.33 -3.54
C ASN A 22 12.42 11.70 -5.00
N ARG A 23 11.34 11.89 -5.79
CA ARG A 23 11.42 12.17 -7.22
C ARG A 23 12.04 13.54 -7.53
N TRP A 24 11.68 14.58 -6.76
CA TRP A 24 12.04 15.97 -7.08
C TRP A 24 13.14 16.57 -6.20
N ALA A 25 13.30 16.11 -4.97
CA ALA A 25 14.30 16.63 -4.06
C ALA A 25 15.48 15.67 -3.86
N VAL A 26 15.22 14.37 -3.68
CA VAL A 26 16.30 13.42 -3.32
C VAL A 26 17.05 12.94 -4.55
N LYS A 27 16.36 12.35 -5.54
CA LYS A 27 16.98 11.78 -6.75
C LYS A 27 17.92 12.76 -7.49
N PRO A 28 17.62 14.07 -7.62
CA PRO A 28 18.54 14.99 -8.28
C PRO A 28 19.82 15.29 -7.50
N HIS A 29 19.83 15.06 -6.18
CA HIS A 29 20.92 15.45 -5.28
C HIS A 29 21.67 14.24 -4.66
N THR A 30 21.27 13.01 -4.97
CA THR A 30 21.92 11.80 -4.45
C THR A 30 22.22 10.82 -5.57
N THR A 31 23.31 10.08 -5.42
CA THR A 31 23.68 8.92 -6.28
C THR A 31 23.38 7.59 -5.59
N VAL A 32 22.81 7.61 -4.39
CA VAL A 32 22.53 6.40 -3.60
C VAL A 32 21.46 5.55 -4.30
N GLU A 33 21.87 4.36 -4.74
CA GLU A 33 21.06 3.40 -5.50
C GLU A 33 19.70 3.10 -4.84
N PHE A 34 19.65 3.02 -3.51
CA PHE A 34 18.42 2.77 -2.78
C PHE A 34 17.29 3.76 -3.09
N PHE A 35 17.59 5.06 -3.16
CA PHE A 35 16.58 6.07 -3.49
C PHE A 35 16.17 6.03 -4.95
N HIS A 36 17.05 5.53 -5.83
CA HIS A 36 16.80 5.43 -7.26
C HIS A 36 15.93 4.23 -7.63
N TYR A 37 16.20 3.07 -7.03
CA TYR A 37 15.58 1.80 -7.39
C TYR A 37 14.51 1.38 -6.36
N TYR A 38 14.88 1.18 -5.09
CA TYR A 38 14.02 0.46 -4.13
C TYR A 38 13.06 1.32 -3.29
N PHE A 39 13.40 2.60 -3.03
CA PHE A 39 12.63 3.42 -2.08
C PHE A 39 11.17 3.60 -2.48
N ASN A 40 10.90 3.74 -3.77
CA ASN A 40 9.54 3.94 -4.26
C ASN A 40 8.71 2.64 -4.19
N ASP A 41 9.36 1.48 -4.34
CA ASP A 41 8.68 0.17 -4.32
C ASP A 41 8.14 -0.16 -2.93
N LEU A 42 8.83 0.31 -1.89
CA LEU A 42 8.33 0.24 -0.51
C LEU A 42 6.94 0.90 -0.35
N TRP A 43 6.69 1.98 -1.10
CA TRP A 43 5.44 2.73 -1.03
C TRP A 43 4.39 2.25 -2.02
N LEU A 44 4.73 1.31 -2.91
CA LEU A 44 3.83 0.81 -3.94
C LEU A 44 2.53 0.28 -3.34
N ILE A 45 2.62 -0.68 -2.42
CA ILE A 45 1.44 -1.29 -1.79
C ILE A 45 0.66 -0.29 -0.90
N PRO A 46 1.31 0.47 0.01
CA PRO A 46 0.64 1.50 0.80
C PRO A 46 -0.10 2.57 -0.02
N CYS A 47 0.41 2.94 -1.19
CA CYS A 47 -0.17 4.00 -2.02
C CYS A 47 -1.13 3.49 -3.10
N ALA A 48 -0.90 2.30 -3.67
CA ALA A 48 -1.73 1.77 -4.76
C ALA A 48 -2.99 1.07 -4.26
N LEU A 49 -2.92 0.41 -3.10
CA LEU A 49 -4.05 -0.35 -2.57
C LEU A 49 -5.26 0.54 -2.19
N PRO A 50 -5.09 1.72 -1.55
CA PRO A 50 -6.24 2.54 -1.15
C PRO A 50 -7.05 3.09 -2.34
N PRO A 51 -6.46 3.64 -3.42
CA PRO A 51 -7.17 3.97 -4.65
C PRO A 51 -7.87 2.75 -5.29
N LEU A 52 -7.21 1.58 -5.31
CA LEU A 52 -7.79 0.36 -5.90
C LEU A 52 -9.02 -0.10 -5.11
N LEU A 53 -8.95 -0.13 -3.78
CA LEU A 53 -10.09 -0.48 -2.93
C LEU A 53 -11.23 0.55 -3.04
N TRP A 54 -10.91 1.82 -3.29
CA TRP A 54 -11.91 2.84 -3.57
C TRP A 54 -12.62 2.58 -4.89
N LEU A 55 -11.87 2.20 -5.93
CA LEU A 55 -12.43 1.80 -7.22
C LEU A 55 -13.30 0.54 -7.07
N HIS A 56 -12.85 -0.48 -6.33
CA HIS A 56 -13.65 -1.68 -6.05
C HIS A 56 -14.96 -1.33 -5.35
N ARG A 57 -14.95 -0.36 -4.44
CA ARG A 57 -16.19 0.15 -3.83
C ARG A 57 -17.08 0.86 -4.85
N LYS A 58 -16.52 1.71 -5.72
CA LYS A 58 -17.28 2.43 -6.75
C LYS A 58 -17.91 1.49 -7.78
N LEU A 59 -17.25 0.37 -8.07
CA LEU A 59 -17.74 -0.70 -8.93
C LEU A 59 -18.61 -1.73 -8.20
N SER A 60 -18.96 -1.49 -6.92
CA SER A 60 -19.74 -2.41 -6.08
C SER A 60 -19.12 -3.81 -5.90
N LEU A 61 -17.84 -4.00 -6.21
CA LEU A 61 -17.07 -5.23 -5.95
C LEU A 61 -16.74 -5.41 -4.46
N ARG A 62 -16.79 -4.31 -3.70
CA ARG A 62 -16.54 -4.29 -2.25
C ARG A 62 -17.71 -3.63 -1.53
N ALA A 63 -18.45 -4.42 -0.75
CA ALA A 63 -19.65 -3.97 -0.04
C ALA A 63 -19.36 -3.25 1.31
N HIS A 64 -18.08 -3.06 1.68
CA HIS A 64 -17.71 -2.54 3.00
C HIS A 64 -16.55 -1.54 3.00
N ASP A 65 -16.57 -0.68 4.01
CA ASP A 65 -15.58 0.39 4.23
C ASP A 65 -14.60 0.07 5.36
N ARG A 66 -14.46 -1.21 5.68
CA ARG A 66 -13.51 -1.68 6.69
C ARG A 66 -12.07 -1.50 6.19
N PHE A 67 -11.15 -1.48 7.15
CA PHE A 67 -9.72 -1.52 6.86
C PHE A 67 -9.38 -2.70 5.93
N PRO A 68 -8.32 -2.59 5.10
CA PRO A 68 -7.90 -3.65 4.20
C PRO A 68 -7.69 -4.97 4.94
N SER A 69 -8.29 -6.03 4.43
CA SER A 69 -8.06 -7.37 4.96
C SER A 69 -6.67 -7.87 4.58
N SER A 70 -6.10 -8.80 5.37
CA SER A 70 -4.80 -9.37 5.04
C SER A 70 -4.84 -10.09 3.68
N ALA A 71 -5.98 -10.67 3.31
CA ALA A 71 -6.18 -11.28 2.00
C ALA A 71 -6.15 -10.24 0.86
N GLU A 72 -6.77 -9.07 1.04
CA GLU A 72 -6.73 -7.99 0.02
C GLU A 72 -5.30 -7.49 -0.21
N VAL A 73 -4.52 -7.35 0.87
CA VAL A 73 -3.10 -6.95 0.77
C VAL A 73 -2.27 -8.04 0.10
N LEU A 74 -2.41 -9.30 0.53
CA LEU A 74 -1.65 -10.43 -0.03
C LEU A 74 -1.99 -10.69 -1.49
N LEU A 75 -3.26 -10.55 -1.89
CA LEU A 75 -3.68 -10.68 -3.27
C LEU A 75 -3.07 -9.56 -4.12
N HIS A 76 -3.09 -8.32 -3.64
CA HIS A 76 -2.48 -7.20 -4.35
C HIS A 76 -0.96 -7.35 -4.46
N LEU A 77 -0.32 -7.81 -3.39
CA LEU A 77 1.10 -8.17 -3.38
C LEU A 77 1.41 -9.23 -4.44
N GLY A 78 0.64 -10.33 -4.46
CA GLY A 78 0.83 -11.41 -5.43
C GLY A 78 0.63 -10.96 -6.87
N ILE A 79 -0.38 -10.11 -7.14
CA ILE A 79 -0.58 -9.51 -8.46
C ILE A 79 0.64 -8.70 -8.88
N TRP A 80 1.16 -7.85 -7.99
CA TRP A 80 2.35 -7.06 -8.26
C TRP A 80 3.60 -7.93 -8.45
N CYS A 81 3.77 -9.02 -7.68
CA CYS A 81 4.82 -10.00 -7.93
C CYS A 81 4.74 -10.55 -9.35
N VAL A 82 3.55 -11.00 -9.78
CA VAL A 82 3.37 -11.60 -11.10
C VAL A 82 3.63 -10.56 -12.20
N ILE A 83 3.17 -9.32 -12.03
CA ILE A 83 3.37 -8.25 -13.01
C ILE A 83 4.85 -7.88 -13.10
N CYS A 84 5.51 -7.61 -11.98
CA CYS A 84 6.90 -7.12 -11.94
C CYS A 84 7.94 -8.19 -12.24
N GLU A 85 7.77 -9.43 -11.75
CA GLU A 85 8.74 -10.51 -11.98
C GLU A 85 8.40 -11.35 -13.21
N GLY A 86 7.11 -11.51 -13.50
CA GLY A 86 6.64 -12.34 -14.60
C GLY A 86 6.52 -11.56 -15.91
N ILE A 87 5.71 -10.50 -15.90
CA ILE A 87 5.28 -9.83 -17.14
C ILE A 87 6.28 -8.76 -17.57
N GLY A 88 6.74 -7.92 -16.64
CA GLY A 88 7.66 -6.80 -16.89
C GLY A 88 8.92 -7.20 -17.66
N PRO A 89 9.68 -8.20 -17.22
CA PRO A 89 10.91 -8.64 -17.89
C PRO A 89 10.69 -9.21 -19.29
N ARG A 90 9.47 -9.70 -19.57
CA ARG A 90 9.10 -10.25 -20.88
C ARG A 90 8.68 -9.17 -21.87
N TRP A 91 8.27 -8.01 -21.39
CA TRP A 91 7.74 -6.91 -22.22
C TRP A 91 8.74 -5.75 -22.37
N VAL A 92 9.67 -5.59 -21.42
CA VAL A 92 10.71 -4.56 -21.47
C VAL A 92 12.07 -5.24 -21.64
N PRO A 93 12.67 -5.16 -22.84
CA PRO A 93 14.02 -5.67 -23.06
C PRO A 93 15.01 -4.92 -22.16
N GLY A 94 15.81 -5.64 -21.36
CA GLY A 94 16.84 -5.07 -20.50
C GLY A 94 16.49 -4.97 -19.01
N THR A 95 15.30 -5.41 -18.60
CA THR A 95 14.94 -5.57 -17.17
C THR A 95 14.96 -7.05 -16.78
N SER A 96 15.76 -7.42 -15.79
CA SER A 96 15.68 -8.72 -15.11
C SER A 96 14.86 -8.58 -13.85
N GLY A 97 14.01 -9.55 -13.53
CA GLY A 97 13.32 -9.60 -12.24
C GLY A 97 14.33 -9.60 -11.10
N ASP A 98 14.30 -8.57 -10.25
CA ASP A 98 15.15 -8.44 -9.08
C ASP A 98 14.31 -8.83 -7.86
N TYR A 99 14.62 -9.98 -7.26
CA TYR A 99 13.96 -10.43 -6.03
C TYR A 99 14.02 -9.38 -4.90
N ARG A 100 14.93 -8.40 -4.98
CA ARG A 100 15.04 -7.30 -4.02
C ARG A 100 13.88 -6.32 -4.15
N ASP A 101 13.32 -6.13 -5.33
CA ASP A 101 12.09 -5.35 -5.53
C ASP A 101 10.92 -6.06 -4.85
N VAL A 102 10.88 -7.40 -4.93
CA VAL A 102 9.94 -8.25 -4.19
C VAL A 102 10.01 -8.00 -2.70
N LEU A 103 11.22 -7.98 -2.14
CA LEU A 103 11.43 -7.69 -0.73
C LEU A 103 11.00 -6.24 -0.38
N ALA A 104 11.27 -5.28 -1.26
CA ALA A 104 10.90 -3.89 -1.05
C ALA A 104 9.37 -3.72 -0.95
N TYR A 105 8.60 -4.15 -1.94
CA TYR A 105 7.15 -3.99 -1.86
C TYR A 105 6.50 -4.96 -0.84
N ALA A 106 7.10 -6.12 -0.54
CA ALA A 106 6.62 -7.00 0.54
C ALA A 106 6.80 -6.38 1.92
N SER A 107 7.94 -5.72 2.18
CA SER A 107 8.15 -4.98 3.43
C SER A 107 7.16 -3.81 3.55
N GLY A 108 6.88 -3.11 2.45
CA GLY A 108 5.83 -2.09 2.37
C GLY A 108 4.44 -2.62 2.71
N ALA A 109 4.10 -3.81 2.20
CA ALA A 109 2.84 -4.48 2.49
C ALA A 109 2.70 -4.86 3.97
N ILE A 110 3.78 -5.37 4.59
CA ILE A 110 3.80 -5.70 6.03
C ILE A 110 3.60 -4.44 6.87
N LEU A 111 4.34 -3.36 6.57
CA LEU A 111 4.19 -2.09 7.26
C LEU A 111 2.76 -1.54 7.15
N ALA A 112 2.18 -1.60 5.95
CA ALA A 112 0.81 -1.17 5.72
C ALA A 112 -0.20 -2.00 6.53
N LEU A 113 -0.04 -3.33 6.56
CA LEU A 113 -0.86 -4.21 7.39
C LEU A 113 -0.74 -3.87 8.87
N CYS A 114 0.48 -3.75 9.40
CA CYS A 114 0.70 -3.37 10.79
C CYS A 114 0.03 -2.03 11.12
N TRP A 115 0.18 -1.04 10.25
CA TRP A 115 -0.41 0.29 10.40
C TRP A 115 -1.95 0.25 10.41
N TRP A 116 -2.57 -0.41 9.44
CA TRP A 116 -4.04 -0.50 9.36
C TRP A 116 -4.62 -1.32 10.51
N ARG A 117 -3.95 -2.39 10.97
CA ARG A 117 -4.36 -3.15 12.17
C ARG A 117 -4.27 -2.31 13.43
N TRP A 118 -3.23 -1.49 13.55
CA TRP A 118 -3.10 -0.56 14.67
C TRP A 118 -4.18 0.53 14.65
N GLN A 119 -4.50 1.10 13.49
CA GLN A 119 -5.61 2.05 13.35
C GLN A 119 -6.96 1.39 13.68
N GLU A 120 -7.19 0.16 13.22
CA GLU A 120 -8.40 -0.61 13.50
C GLU A 120 -8.60 -0.81 15.01
N LYS A 121 -7.53 -1.15 15.75
CA LYS A 121 -7.57 -1.29 17.22
C LYS A 121 -7.82 0.02 17.96
N ARG A 122 -7.27 1.14 17.46
CA ARG A 122 -7.42 2.47 18.07
C ARG A 122 -8.76 3.12 17.78
N SER A 123 -9.46 2.62 16.78
CA SER A 123 -10.75 3.13 16.42
C SER A 123 -11.75 2.77 17.51
N PRO A 124 -12.44 3.75 18.13
CA PRO A 124 -13.35 3.45 19.22
C PRO A 124 -14.42 2.51 18.69
N VAL A 125 -14.43 1.29 19.24
CA VAL A 125 -15.64 0.48 19.28
C VAL A 125 -16.63 1.36 20.00
N SER A 126 -17.61 1.91 19.27
CA SER A 126 -18.79 2.52 19.87
C SER A 126 -19.58 1.39 20.52
N GLY A 127 -19.05 0.87 21.63
CA GLY A 127 -19.77 0.04 22.56
C GLY A 127 -20.81 0.94 23.20
N ARG A 128 -22.05 0.78 22.76
CA ARG A 128 -23.18 0.92 23.67
C ARG A 128 -22.83 0.07 24.88
N GLU A 129 -22.65 0.68 26.04
CA GLU A 129 -23.16 0.02 27.23
C GLU A 129 -24.68 0.02 27.06
N PRO A 130 -25.36 -1.14 26.99
CA PRO A 130 -26.75 -1.16 27.41
C PRO A 130 -26.73 -0.82 28.91
N LEU A 131 -27.20 0.37 29.25
CA LEU A 131 -27.63 0.69 30.60
C LEU A 131 -28.69 -0.34 31.01
N ASN A 132 -28.23 -1.36 31.74
CA ASN A 132 -29.06 -2.27 32.50
C ASN A 132 -28.67 -2.08 33.97
N ALA A 133 -29.47 -1.30 34.70
CA ALA A 133 -29.92 -1.50 36.08
C ALA A 133 -30.64 -0.24 36.56
#